data_AF-A0A832X2Z6-F1
#
_entry.id   AF-A0A832X2Z6-F1
#
_cell.length_a   1.000
_cell.length_b   1.000
_cell.length_c   1.000
_cell.angle_alpha   90.00
_cell.angle_beta   90.00
_cell.angle_gamma   90.00
#
_symmetry.space_group_name_H-M   'P 1'
#
loop_
_entity.id
_entity.type
_entity.pdbx_description
1 polymer ?
#
loop_
_entity_poly.entity_id
_entity_poly.type
_entity_poly.pdbx_seq_one_letter_code
_entity_poly.pdbx_strand_id
1 'polypeptide(L)'
;PFLMEMPPYRFPTTATSLRHMWDRGEMYLRKAGGIILAGAFIVWVLASFPWGVEYGSAESYAGMLGQLLEPLFAPLGFDWKVTVALLFGFIAKEIVVGSLGVLYGTGEDDGSLNEALLADPSLGPAAAFALMAFVLLYMPCVATLAVIKKETGSWKWTAFSVAYGIIVAYLVAFIIVQAGPVVLGGI
;
A
#
# COMPACT_ATOMS: atom_id res chain seq x y z
N PRO A 1 -43.63 -19.17 6.76
CA PRO A 1 -42.45 -19.63 5.98
C PRO A 1 -42.42 -18.96 4.59
N PHE A 2 -41.51 -18.00 4.38
CA PHE A 2 -41.27 -17.42 3.06
C PHE A 2 -40.46 -18.43 2.25
N LEU A 3 -41.13 -19.16 1.36
CA LEU A 3 -40.50 -19.97 0.33
C LEU A 3 -39.99 -19.00 -0.74
N MET A 4 -38.70 -18.67 -0.68
CA MET A 4 -38.05 -17.88 -1.73
C MET A 4 -37.76 -18.83 -2.89
N GLU A 5 -38.71 -18.95 -3.81
CA GLU A 5 -38.52 -19.67 -5.06
C GLU A 5 -37.42 -18.97 -5.85
N MET A 6 -36.23 -19.56 -5.87
CA MET A 6 -35.12 -19.04 -6.64
C MET A 6 -35.48 -19.14 -8.13
N PRO A 7 -35.49 -18.04 -8.89
CA PRO A 7 -35.84 -18.09 -10.30
C PRO A 7 -34.89 -19.04 -11.05
N PRO A 8 -35.36 -19.71 -12.12
CA PRO A 8 -34.54 -20.64 -12.89
C PRO A 8 -33.28 -19.93 -13.40
N TYR A 9 -32.11 -20.49 -13.05
CA TYR A 9 -30.80 -19.98 -13.43
C TYR A 9 -30.66 -19.97 -14.95
N ARG A 10 -30.65 -18.77 -15.55
CA ARG A 10 -30.42 -18.58 -16.98
C ARG A 10 -28.95 -18.33 -17.21
N PHE A 11 -28.32 -19.14 -18.06
CA PHE A 11 -26.91 -18.92 -18.43
C PHE A 11 -26.77 -17.55 -19.07
N PRO A 12 -25.85 -16.71 -18.57
CA PRO A 12 -25.69 -15.36 -19.06
C PRO A 12 -25.15 -15.37 -20.48
N THR A 13 -25.71 -14.52 -21.34
CA THR A 13 -25.18 -14.31 -22.69
C THR A 13 -23.82 -13.61 -22.58
N THR A 14 -22.78 -14.16 -23.20
CA THR A 14 -21.40 -13.64 -23.11
C THR A 14 -21.31 -12.16 -23.49
N ALA A 15 -22.03 -11.75 -24.53
CA ALA A 15 -22.08 -10.37 -25.00
C ALA A 15 -22.73 -9.39 -24.00
N THR A 16 -23.76 -9.81 -23.25
CA THR A 16 -24.39 -8.94 -22.24
C THR A 16 -23.53 -8.87 -20.98
N SER A 17 -22.91 -9.98 -20.56
CA SER A 17 -21.96 -9.98 -19.45
C SER A 17 -20.77 -9.06 -19.73
N LEU A 18 -20.17 -9.15 -20.91
CA LEU A 18 -19.04 -8.28 -21.30
C LEU A 18 -19.41 -6.79 -21.29
N ARG A 19 -20.59 -6.41 -21.79
CA ARG A 19 -21.05 -5.02 -21.73
C ARG A 19 -21.28 -4.56 -20.29
N HIS A 20 -21.92 -5.38 -19.47
CA HIS A 20 -22.14 -5.03 -18.07
C HIS A 20 -20.83 -4.95 -17.28
N MET A 21 -19.86 -5.82 -17.57
CA MET A 21 -18.51 -5.73 -16.99
C MET A 21 -17.81 -4.44 -17.43
N TRP A 22 -17.93 -4.06 -18.71
CA TRP A 22 -17.35 -2.82 -19.24
C TRP A 22 -17.96 -1.57 -18.59
N ASP A 23 -19.29 -1.48 -18.52
CA ASP A 23 -19.96 -0.33 -17.89
C ASP A 23 -19.56 -0.16 -16.42
N ARG A 24 -19.42 -1.28 -15.70
CA ARG A 24 -18.95 -1.27 -14.31
C ARG A 24 -17.48 -0.87 -14.21
N GLY A 25 -16.62 -1.36 -15.12
CA GLY A 25 -15.21 -1.02 -15.19
C GLY A 25 -14.96 0.45 -15.52
N GLU A 26 -15.67 1.00 -16.50
CA GLU A 26 -15.60 2.42 -16.86
C GLU A 26 -16.03 3.32 -15.70
N MET A 27 -17.10 2.94 -15.01
CA MET A 27 -17.57 3.66 -13.82
C MET A 27 -16.51 3.67 -12.70
N TYR A 28 -15.77 2.57 -12.53
CA TYR A 28 -14.66 2.50 -11.59
C TYR A 28 -13.50 3.41 -12.02
N LEU A 29 -13.06 3.32 -13.28
CA LEU A 29 -11.97 4.13 -13.81
C LEU A 29 -12.25 5.63 -13.68
N ARG A 30 -13.46 6.07 -14.03
CA ARG A 30 -13.86 7.49 -13.93
C ARG A 30 -13.88 8.01 -12.49
N LYS A 31 -14.23 7.17 -11.50
CA LYS A 31 -14.27 7.55 -10.08
C LYS A 31 -12.93 7.43 -9.37
N ALA A 32 -12.19 6.35 -9.63
CA ALA A 32 -10.92 6.06 -8.98
C ALA A 32 -9.75 6.85 -9.61
N GLY A 33 -9.76 7.04 -10.93
CA GLY A 33 -8.66 7.67 -11.67
C GLY A 33 -8.33 9.08 -11.18
N GLY A 34 -9.34 9.90 -10.87
CA GLY A 34 -9.11 11.24 -10.33
C GLY A 34 -8.42 11.24 -8.96
N ILE A 35 -8.75 10.27 -8.09
CA ILE A 35 -8.14 10.13 -6.76
C ILE A 35 -6.70 9.63 -6.88
N ILE A 36 -6.45 8.64 -7.76
CA ILE A 36 -5.12 8.08 -7.99
C ILE A 36 -4.19 9.14 -8.59
N LEU A 37 -4.63 9.88 -9.60
CA LEU A 37 -3.83 10.92 -10.25
C LEU A 37 -3.50 12.06 -9.28
N ALA A 38 -4.47 12.52 -8.49
CA ALA A 38 -4.23 13.52 -7.45
C ALA A 38 -3.23 13.02 -6.40
N GLY A 39 -3.36 11.76 -5.98
CA GLY A 39 -2.42 11.13 -5.06
C GLY A 39 -1.00 11.05 -5.62
N ALA A 40 -0.84 10.55 -6.85
CA ALA A 40 0.46 10.45 -7.53
C ALA A 40 1.12 11.82 -7.70
N PHE A 41 0.35 12.87 -8.04
CA PHE A 41 0.85 14.22 -8.12
C PHE A 41 1.36 14.75 -6.77
N ILE A 42 0.64 14.47 -5.68
CA ILE A 42 1.09 14.84 -4.33
C ILE A 42 2.38 14.12 -3.96
N VAL A 43 2.48 12.82 -4.25
CA VAL A 43 3.70 12.02 -4.02
C VAL A 43 4.88 12.64 -4.77
N TRP A 44 4.69 12.94 -6.05
CA TRP A 44 5.71 13.55 -6.90
C TRP A 44 6.17 14.91 -6.35
N VAL A 45 5.25 15.77 -5.92
CA VAL A 45 5.60 17.06 -5.31
C VAL A 45 6.41 16.87 -4.02
N LEU A 46 5.99 15.95 -3.14
CA LEU A 46 6.68 15.68 -1.87
C LEU A 46 8.07 15.05 -2.09
N ALA A 47 8.23 14.23 -3.13
CA ALA A 47 9.51 13.63 -3.49
C ALA A 47 10.46 14.62 -4.22
N SER A 48 9.91 15.64 -4.89
CA SER A 48 10.65 16.60 -5.72
C SER A 48 11.06 17.89 -5.00
N PHE A 49 10.47 18.23 -3.86
CA PHE A 49 10.82 19.45 -3.10
C PHE A 49 11.60 19.10 -1.82
N PRO A 50 12.56 19.94 -1.37
CA PRO A 50 12.98 21.25 -1.89
C PRO A 50 13.89 21.20 -3.15
N TRP A 51 13.89 22.27 -3.95
CA TRP A 51 14.65 22.29 -5.22
C TRP A 51 16.16 22.34 -4.93
N GLY A 52 16.89 21.29 -5.33
CA GLY A 52 18.34 21.17 -5.11
C GLY A 52 18.78 19.89 -4.41
N VAL A 53 17.86 19.07 -3.90
CA VAL A 53 18.16 17.74 -3.36
C VAL A 53 17.90 16.65 -4.40
N GLU A 54 18.63 15.54 -4.30
CA GLU A 54 18.45 14.39 -5.18
C GLU A 54 17.03 13.83 -5.02
N TYR A 55 16.39 13.48 -6.13
CA TYR A 55 14.99 13.05 -6.17
C TYR A 55 14.79 11.80 -5.30
N GLY A 56 13.88 11.87 -4.32
CA GLY A 56 13.65 10.76 -3.38
C GLY A 56 14.75 10.58 -2.32
N SER A 57 15.64 11.56 -2.12
CA SER A 57 16.63 11.53 -1.04
C SER A 57 16.02 11.79 0.34
N ALA A 58 16.79 11.50 1.40
CA ALA A 58 16.44 11.76 2.79
C ALA A 58 16.10 13.23 3.07
N GLU A 59 16.64 14.16 2.28
CA GLU A 59 16.41 15.61 2.42
C GLU A 59 15.16 16.10 1.68
N SER A 60 14.49 15.25 0.90
CA SER A 60 13.19 15.56 0.31
C SER A 60 12.10 15.63 1.39
N TYR A 61 11.00 16.34 1.16
CA TYR A 61 9.88 16.34 2.12
C TYR A 61 9.33 14.95 2.38
N ALA A 62 9.34 14.08 1.36
CA ALA A 62 9.05 12.67 1.52
C ALA A 62 10.04 11.99 2.49
N GLY A 63 11.35 12.18 2.30
CA GLY A 63 12.40 11.66 3.19
C GLY A 63 12.29 12.18 4.63
N MET A 64 12.04 13.48 4.81
CA MET A 64 11.83 14.10 6.13
C MET A 64 10.62 13.52 6.86
N LEU A 65 9.50 13.29 6.15
CA LEU A 65 8.33 12.60 6.70
C LEU A 65 8.65 11.14 7.04
N GLY A 66 9.47 10.49 6.22
CA GLY A 66 10.00 9.16 6.45
C GLY A 66 10.75 9.04 7.77
N GLN A 67 11.76 9.91 7.97
CA GLN A 67 12.58 9.94 9.17
C GLN A 67 11.79 10.33 10.42
N LEU A 68 10.76 11.16 10.27
CA LEU A 68 9.86 11.49 11.37
C LEU A 68 9.03 10.28 11.83
N LEU A 69 8.63 9.42 10.89
CA LEU A 69 7.83 8.22 11.15
C LEU A 69 8.69 6.97 11.40
N GLU A 70 9.95 6.98 11.00
CA GLU A 70 10.94 5.93 11.20
C GLU A 70 10.96 5.38 12.64
N PRO A 71 10.98 6.17 13.73
CA PRO A 71 11.01 5.62 15.09
C PRO A 71 9.79 4.74 15.41
N LEU A 72 8.67 4.92 14.71
CA LEU A 72 7.49 4.06 14.87
C LEU A 72 7.71 2.70 14.19
N PHE A 73 8.44 2.65 13.07
CA PHE A 73 8.66 1.44 12.28
C PHE A 73 10.04 0.79 12.48
N ALA A 74 10.96 1.45 13.18
CA ALA A 74 12.26 0.91 13.56
C ALA A 74 12.18 -0.44 14.31
N PRO A 75 11.19 -0.71 15.20
CA PRO A 75 11.04 -2.02 15.82
C PRO A 75 10.69 -3.15 14.84
N LEU A 76 10.23 -2.82 13.63
CA LEU A 76 9.95 -3.77 12.55
C LEU A 76 11.14 -3.94 11.60
N GLY A 77 12.23 -3.19 11.80
CA GLY A 77 13.38 -3.18 10.89
C GLY A 77 13.11 -2.46 9.57
N PHE A 78 12.13 -1.55 9.52
CA PHE A 78 11.89 -0.73 8.33
C PHE A 78 12.67 0.58 8.40
N ASP A 79 13.46 0.84 7.35
CA ASP A 79 14.17 2.10 7.16
C ASP A 79 13.21 3.24 6.73
N TRP A 80 13.70 4.48 6.70
CA TRP A 80 12.93 5.63 6.25
C TRP A 80 12.40 5.45 4.82
N LYS A 81 13.16 4.79 3.92
CA LYS A 81 12.72 4.52 2.53
C LYS A 81 11.45 3.67 2.49
N VAL A 82 11.43 2.58 3.26
CA VAL A 82 10.27 1.68 3.36
C VAL A 82 9.10 2.40 4.02
N THR A 83 9.37 3.20 5.06
CA THR A 83 8.36 3.99 5.75
C THR A 83 7.68 5.00 4.82
N VAL A 84 8.44 5.67 3.97
CA VAL A 84 7.92 6.58 2.92
C VAL A 84 7.12 5.81 1.87
N ALA A 85 7.63 4.67 1.41
CA ALA A 85 6.92 3.82 0.46
C ALA A 85 5.58 3.32 1.02
N LEU A 86 5.51 2.98 2.31
CA LEU A 86 4.27 2.60 2.99
C LEU A 86 3.30 3.77 3.13
N LEU A 87 3.81 4.97 3.43
CA LEU A 87 3.01 6.20 3.51
C LEU A 87 2.31 6.49 2.19
N PHE A 88 3.04 6.38 1.07
CA PHE A 88 2.47 6.58 -0.26
C PHE A 88 1.62 5.39 -0.73
N GLY A 89 1.95 4.18 -0.27
CA GLY A 89 1.17 2.98 -0.47
C GLY A 89 -0.28 3.09 0.01
N PHE A 90 -0.57 4.00 0.95
CA PHE A 90 -1.94 4.27 1.44
C PHE A 90 -2.88 4.72 0.31
N ILE A 91 -2.37 5.45 -0.68
CA ILE A 91 -3.16 5.90 -1.82
C ILE A 91 -3.51 4.69 -2.70
N ALA A 92 -2.52 3.88 -3.05
CA ALA A 92 -2.68 2.62 -3.76
C ALA A 92 -1.55 1.65 -3.38
N LYS A 93 -1.89 0.40 -3.08
CA LYS A 93 -0.95 -0.62 -2.59
C LYS A 93 0.17 -0.92 -3.58
N GLU A 94 -0.12 -0.81 -4.88
CA GLU A 94 0.83 -1.02 -5.98
C GLU A 94 1.90 0.08 -6.04
N ILE A 95 1.61 1.29 -5.53
CA ILE A 95 2.54 2.42 -5.51
C ILE A 95 3.74 2.16 -4.59
N VAL A 96 3.66 1.19 -3.66
CA VAL A 96 4.77 0.83 -2.77
C VAL A 96 5.99 0.40 -3.59
N VAL A 97 5.80 -0.45 -4.60
CA VAL A 97 6.91 -0.96 -5.43
C VAL A 97 7.50 0.17 -6.28
N GLY A 98 6.66 0.98 -6.92
CA GLY A 98 7.12 2.14 -7.70
C GLY A 98 7.84 3.19 -6.83
N SER A 99 7.39 3.39 -5.59
CA SER A 99 8.05 4.30 -4.65
C SER A 99 9.41 3.77 -4.21
N LEU A 100 9.54 2.46 -3.97
CA LEU A 100 10.85 1.84 -3.70
C LEU A 100 11.77 1.96 -4.92
N GLY A 101 11.28 1.72 -6.14
CA GLY A 101 12.03 1.92 -7.38
C GLY A 101 12.61 3.34 -7.52
N VAL A 102 11.82 4.35 -7.14
CA VAL A 102 12.28 5.74 -7.09
C VAL A 102 13.30 5.97 -5.99
N LEU A 103 13.05 5.51 -4.77
CA LEU A 103 13.88 5.78 -3.58
C LEU A 103 15.23 5.04 -3.58
N TYR A 104 15.32 3.91 -4.29
CA TYR A 104 16.57 3.19 -4.51
C TYR A 104 17.32 3.67 -5.76
N GLY A 105 16.80 4.67 -6.49
CA GLY A 105 17.43 5.23 -7.69
C GLY A 105 17.42 4.30 -8.91
N THR A 106 16.61 3.24 -8.86
CA THR A 106 16.54 2.19 -9.89
C THR A 106 15.47 2.46 -10.96
N GLY A 107 14.59 3.45 -10.74
CA GLY A 107 13.50 3.75 -11.69
C GLY A 107 12.49 2.60 -11.80
N GLU A 108 11.80 2.51 -12.95
CA GLU A 108 10.81 1.45 -13.25
C GLU A 108 11.44 0.17 -13.85
N ASP A 109 12.77 0.03 -13.86
CA ASP A 109 13.42 -1.17 -14.39
C ASP A 109 13.52 -2.26 -13.30
N ASP A 110 12.55 -3.18 -13.29
CA ASP A 110 12.38 -4.24 -12.29
C ASP A 110 13.66 -5.05 -12.01
N GLY A 111 14.53 -5.23 -13.01
CA GLY A 111 15.80 -5.96 -12.85
C GLY A 111 16.76 -5.28 -11.89
N SER A 112 16.80 -3.95 -11.90
CA SER A 112 17.72 -3.15 -11.07
C SER A 112 17.22 -2.99 -9.62
N LEU A 113 15.91 -2.97 -9.40
CA LEU A 113 15.31 -2.88 -8.05
C LEU A 113 15.58 -4.15 -7.24
N ASN A 114 15.49 -5.34 -7.84
CA ASN A 114 15.76 -6.60 -7.15
C ASN A 114 17.19 -6.65 -6.60
N GLU A 115 18.18 -6.18 -7.38
CA GLU A 115 19.58 -6.13 -6.96
C GLU A 115 19.81 -5.10 -5.84
N ALA A 116 19.17 -3.93 -5.94
CA ALA A 116 19.25 -2.90 -4.90
C ALA A 116 18.61 -3.33 -3.57
N LEU A 117 17.49 -4.06 -3.61
CA LEU A 117 16.83 -4.60 -2.41
C LEU A 117 17.63 -5.72 -1.76
N LEU A 118 18.28 -6.59 -2.55
CA LEU A 118 19.16 -7.64 -2.04
C LEU A 118 20.47 -7.09 -1.45
N ALA A 119 20.94 -5.95 -1.96
CA ALA A 119 22.12 -5.28 -1.44
C ALA A 119 21.88 -4.49 -0.14
N ASP A 120 20.62 -4.26 0.24
CA ASP A 120 20.27 -3.48 1.42
C ASP A 120 20.26 -4.36 2.70
N PRO A 121 21.18 -4.12 3.65
CA PRO A 121 21.25 -4.90 4.88
C PRO A 121 20.05 -4.68 5.82
N SER A 122 19.29 -3.59 5.66
CA SER A 122 18.07 -3.36 6.44
C SER A 122 16.92 -4.27 5.99
N LEU A 123 16.93 -4.71 4.72
CA LEU A 123 15.90 -5.55 4.11
C LEU A 123 16.27 -7.04 4.13
N GLY A 124 16.64 -7.54 5.31
CA GLY A 124 16.85 -8.98 5.52
C GLY A 124 15.59 -9.80 5.24
N PRO A 125 15.70 -11.14 5.08
CA PRO A 125 14.57 -11.98 4.69
C PRO A 125 13.37 -11.87 5.66
N ALA A 126 13.64 -11.75 6.96
CA ALA A 126 12.59 -11.54 7.97
C ALA A 126 11.86 -10.20 7.80
N ALA A 127 12.61 -9.13 7.52
CA ALA A 127 12.04 -7.80 7.27
C ALA A 127 11.24 -7.77 5.96
N ALA A 128 11.68 -8.49 4.92
CA ALA A 128 10.94 -8.63 3.67
C ALA A 128 9.59 -9.34 3.85
N PHE A 129 9.55 -10.44 4.63
CA PHE A 129 8.28 -11.10 4.98
C PHE A 129 7.38 -10.21 5.83
N ALA A 130 7.95 -9.46 6.78
CA ALA A 130 7.22 -8.50 7.59
C ALA A 130 6.63 -7.37 6.74
N LEU A 131 7.40 -6.84 5.77
CA LEU A 131 6.95 -5.84 4.81
C LEU A 131 5.79 -6.37 3.96
N MET A 132 5.91 -7.58 3.43
CA MET A 132 4.84 -8.21 2.64
C MET A 132 3.55 -8.39 3.46
N ALA A 133 3.65 -8.94 4.67
CA ALA A 133 2.51 -9.10 5.56
C ALA A 133 1.90 -7.75 5.94
N PHE A 134 2.74 -6.74 6.20
CA PHE A 134 2.30 -5.39 6.53
C PHE A 134 1.51 -4.79 5.36
N VAL A 135 2.04 -4.80 4.13
CA VAL A 135 1.37 -4.26 2.93
C VAL A 135 0.00 -4.92 2.70
N LEU A 136 -0.12 -6.23 2.93
CA LEU A 136 -1.37 -6.97 2.77
C LEU A 136 -2.41 -6.63 3.84
N LEU A 137 -2.00 -6.45 5.11
CA LEU A 137 -2.90 -6.34 6.25
C LEU A 137 -3.18 -4.90 6.69
N TYR A 138 -2.31 -3.94 6.39
CA TYR A 138 -2.50 -2.56 6.85
C TYR A 138 -3.71 -1.92 6.16
N MET A 139 -4.09 -0.73 6.65
CA MET A 139 -5.32 -0.01 6.27
C MET A 139 -5.67 -0.11 4.77
N PRO A 140 -6.98 -0.16 4.46
CA PRO A 140 -7.42 -0.16 3.06
C PRO A 140 -7.12 1.18 2.40
N CYS A 141 -7.06 1.19 1.07
CA CYS A 141 -6.70 2.40 0.33
C CYS A 141 -7.80 3.49 0.40
N VAL A 142 -7.44 4.70 -0.03
CA VAL A 142 -8.34 5.89 -0.01
C VAL A 142 -9.69 5.61 -0.66
N ALA A 143 -9.72 4.84 -1.75
CA ALA A 143 -10.95 4.49 -2.46
C ALA A 143 -11.91 3.68 -1.56
N THR A 144 -11.39 2.69 -0.83
CA THR A 144 -12.21 1.86 0.07
C THR A 144 -12.66 2.66 1.29
N LEU A 145 -11.81 3.52 1.85
CA LEU A 145 -12.19 4.40 2.95
C LEU A 145 -13.29 5.39 2.56
N ALA A 146 -13.25 5.92 1.33
CA ALA A 146 -14.29 6.79 0.80
C ALA A 146 -15.65 6.08 0.72
N VAL A 147 -15.66 4.80 0.31
CA VAL A 147 -16.88 3.97 0.29
C VAL A 147 -17.36 3.67 1.71
N ILE A 148 -16.48 3.25 2.62
CA ILE A 148 -16.84 2.96 4.03
C ILE A 148 -17.47 4.20 4.67
N LYS A 149 -16.86 5.37 4.49
CA LYS A 149 -17.42 6.64 5.00
C LYS A 149 -18.81 6.91 4.41
N LYS A 150 -18.98 6.69 3.10
CA LYS A 150 -20.24 6.96 2.40
C LYS A 150 -21.37 6.03 2.85
N GLU A 151 -21.07 4.75 3.08
CA GLU A 151 -22.06 3.74 3.48
C GLU A 151 -22.37 3.79 4.99
N THR A 152 -21.36 4.01 5.84
CA THR A 152 -21.54 4.04 7.29
C THR A 152 -21.97 5.42 7.81
N GLY A 153 -21.79 6.49 7.01
CA GLY A 153 -22.17 7.86 7.38
C GLY A 153 -21.42 8.45 8.59
N SER A 154 -20.39 7.77 9.10
CA SER A 154 -19.69 8.13 10.34
C SER A 154 -18.18 8.04 10.17
N TRP A 155 -17.49 9.16 10.43
CA TRP A 155 -16.02 9.23 10.46
C TRP A 155 -15.40 8.37 11.57
N LYS A 156 -16.12 8.12 12.66
CA LYS A 156 -15.64 7.29 13.77
C LYS A 156 -15.41 5.83 13.31
N TRP A 157 -16.32 5.32 12.49
CA TRP A 157 -16.21 3.96 11.95
C TRP A 157 -15.11 3.83 10.89
N THR A 158 -14.93 4.86 10.06
CA THR A 158 -13.80 4.90 9.11
C THR A 158 -12.46 4.92 9.85
N ALA A 159 -12.32 5.76 10.88
CA ALA A 159 -11.11 5.82 11.70
C ALA A 159 -10.85 4.51 12.46
N PHE A 160 -11.91 3.86 12.96
CA PHE A 160 -11.80 2.55 13.59
C PHE A 160 -11.27 1.48 12.63
N SER A 161 -11.76 1.44 11.39
CA SER A 161 -11.26 0.50 10.37
C SER A 161 -9.78 0.71 10.04
N VAL A 162 -9.35 1.96 9.95
CA VAL A 162 -7.94 2.32 9.74
C VAL A 162 -7.07 1.90 10.91
N ALA A 163 -7.44 2.32 12.12
CA ALA A 163 -6.68 2.03 13.33
C ALA A 163 -6.56 0.53 13.58
N TYR A 164 -7.67 -0.20 13.44
CA TYR A 164 -7.69 -1.65 13.55
C TYR A 164 -6.73 -2.31 12.55
N GLY A 165 -6.78 -1.92 11.28
CA GLY A 165 -5.88 -2.46 10.24
C GLY A 165 -4.40 -2.19 10.53
N ILE A 166 -4.06 -0.96 10.93
CA ILE A 166 -2.68 -0.60 11.29
C ILE A 166 -2.20 -1.41 12.50
N ILE A 167 -3.02 -1.54 13.56
CA ILE A 167 -2.65 -2.29 14.77
C ILE A 167 -2.41 -3.76 14.43
N VAL A 168 -3.34 -4.39 13.69
CA VAL A 168 -3.20 -5.81 13.30
C VAL A 168 -1.97 -6.03 12.44
N ALA A 169 -1.75 -5.18 11.42
CA ALA A 169 -0.59 -5.27 10.55
C ALA A 169 0.72 -5.10 11.33
N TYR A 170 0.77 -4.13 12.25
CA TYR A 170 1.93 -3.88 13.09
C TYR A 170 2.24 -5.08 13.98
N LEU A 171 1.22 -5.66 14.65
CA LEU A 171 1.40 -6.84 15.50
C LEU A 171 1.89 -8.05 14.70
N VAL A 172 1.30 -8.31 13.54
CA VAL A 172 1.70 -9.44 12.69
C VAL A 172 3.14 -9.25 12.18
N ALA A 173 3.47 -8.06 11.68
CA ALA A 173 4.81 -7.77 11.18
C ALA A 173 5.85 -7.84 12.31
N PHE A 174 5.53 -7.34 13.51
CA PHE A 174 6.38 -7.48 14.69
C PHE A 174 6.62 -8.94 15.06
N ILE A 175 5.57 -9.78 15.04
CA ILE A 175 5.71 -11.23 15.28
C ILE A 175 6.65 -11.86 14.23
N ILE A 176 6.53 -11.47 12.96
CA ILE A 176 7.38 -12.02 11.87
C ILE A 176 8.84 -11.63 12.08
N VAL A 177 9.14 -10.38 12.44
CA VAL A 177 10.51 -9.92 12.69
C VAL A 177 11.12 -10.63 13.90
N GLN A 178 10.35 -10.83 14.97
CA GLN A 178 10.83 -11.51 16.17
C GLN A 178 10.95 -13.03 15.99
N ALA A 179 10.07 -13.65 15.21
CA ALA A 179 10.11 -15.08 14.92
C ALA A 179 11.10 -15.43 13.78
N GLY A 180 11.42 -14.47 12.92
CA GLY A 180 12.33 -14.63 11.77
C GLY A 180 13.67 -15.24 12.15
N PRO A 181 14.40 -14.72 13.15
CA PRO A 181 15.66 -15.30 13.63
C PRO A 181 15.53 -16.76 14.14
N VAL A 182 14.37 -17.13 14.66
CA VAL A 182 14.09 -18.48 15.20
C VAL A 182 13.78 -19.46 14.06
N VAL A 183 13.07 -19.01 13.02
CA VAL A 183 12.59 -19.84 11.91
C VAL A 183 13.62 -19.97 10.79
N LEU A 184 14.36 -18.90 10.50
CA LEU A 184 15.36 -18.87 9.43
C LEU A 184 16.75 -19.35 9.91
N GLY A 185 16.91 -19.60 11.21
CA GLY A 185 18.18 -19.93 11.85
C GLY A 185 19.09 -18.72 11.87
N GLY A 186 19.37 -18.20 13.07
CA GLY A 186 20.18 -17.00 13.26
C GLY A 186 21.40 -16.95 12.35
N ILE A 187 21.35 -16.02 11.40
CA ILE A 187 22.50 -15.48 10.67
C ILE A 187 22.89 -14.18 11.33
#